data_AF-A0A800FJ45-F1
#
_entry.id   AF-A0A800FJ45-F1
#
_cell.length_a   1.000
_cell.length_b   1.000
_cell.length_c   1.000
_cell.angle_alpha   90.00
_cell.angle_beta   90.00
_cell.angle_gamma   90.00
#
_symmetry.space_group_name_H-M   'P 1'
#
loop_
_entity.id
_entity.type
_entity.pdbx_description
1 polymer ?
#
loop_
_entity_poly.entity_id
_entity_poly.type
_entity_poly.pdbx_seq_one_letter_code
_entity_poly.pdbx_strand_id
1 'polypeptide(L)'
;FDTKAAGLLDPAERTTENVDYTLPGETQRTGTLHPVTKTLKEIKDIFKSIGFMVAYGPEIDDDYHNFTALNFPQHHPARDMQDTFFIQEDVVLRTHTSNVQIHLMENTDPPLRHIVPGRVYRNEAISFKSYCLFHQIEGLVVDKYISFADLKGTLEYFVKRVFGNDVRMRFRPSFFPFTEPSAELDIWDDKRQQWLEILGCGMVDPAVFENVGYDPNIWHGYAFGLGIERIAMLKYGITDIRLFFQGDKRFLEQF
;
A
#
# COMPACT_ATOMS: atom_id res chain seq x y z
N PHE A 1 26.65 32.95 -67.44
CA PHE A 1 25.54 32.50 -66.58
C PHE A 1 25.92 31.15 -65.97
N ASP A 2 26.39 30.21 -66.79
CA ASP A 2 26.86 28.88 -66.36
C ASP A 2 28.04 28.89 -65.37
N THR A 3 28.95 29.86 -65.46
CA THR A 3 30.04 30.05 -64.48
C THR A 3 29.58 30.52 -63.10
N LYS A 4 28.44 31.24 -63.02
CA LYS A 4 27.83 31.60 -61.73
C LYS A 4 27.00 30.45 -61.15
N ALA A 5 26.43 29.60 -62.01
CA ALA A 5 25.72 28.39 -61.61
C ALA A 5 26.67 27.29 -61.10
N ALA A 6 27.89 27.20 -61.65
CA ALA A 6 28.91 26.25 -61.20
C ALA A 6 29.40 26.51 -59.77
N GLY A 7 29.46 27.78 -59.33
CA GLY A 7 29.84 28.12 -57.94
C GLY A 7 28.78 27.80 -56.88
N LEU A 8 27.53 27.53 -57.27
CA LEU A 8 26.46 27.09 -56.37
C LEU A 8 26.44 25.57 -56.17
N LEU A 9 27.18 24.82 -56.99
CA LEU A 9 27.28 23.37 -56.97
C LEU A 9 28.62 22.89 -56.38
N ASP A 10 29.45 23.80 -55.90
CA ASP A 10 30.71 23.46 -55.25
C ASP A 10 30.40 22.78 -53.89
N PRO A 11 30.76 21.50 -53.67
CA PRO A 11 30.53 20.82 -52.39
C PRO A 11 31.43 21.38 -51.26
N ALA A 12 32.32 22.31 -51.60
CA ALA A 12 33.31 22.93 -50.74
C ALA A 12 32.72 24.07 -49.90
N GLU A 13 31.89 23.68 -48.94
CA GLU A 13 31.69 24.29 -47.60
C GLU A 13 30.36 23.78 -47.04
N ARG A 14 30.22 22.45 -46.93
CA ARG A 14 29.69 21.98 -45.65
C ARG A 14 30.82 22.22 -44.66
N THR A 15 30.91 23.45 -44.15
CA THR A 15 31.39 23.64 -42.80
C THR A 15 30.64 22.57 -42.02
N THR A 16 31.34 21.53 -41.60
CA THR A 16 30.90 20.79 -40.44
C THR A 16 30.82 21.88 -39.39
N GLU A 17 29.63 22.48 -39.25
CA GLU A 17 29.35 23.39 -38.17
C GLU A 17 29.90 22.65 -36.96
N ASN A 18 30.87 23.28 -36.27
CA ASN A 18 31.38 22.77 -35.01
C ASN A 18 30.22 22.87 -34.01
N VAL A 19 29.19 22.05 -34.21
CA VAL A 19 28.03 21.92 -33.37
C VAL A 19 28.51 21.12 -32.18
N ASP A 20 28.52 21.78 -31.03
CA ASP A 20 28.77 21.10 -29.79
C ASP A 20 27.60 20.16 -29.50
N TYR A 21 27.78 18.87 -29.81
CA TYR A 21 26.80 17.81 -29.57
C TYR A 21 26.52 17.57 -28.08
N THR A 22 27.25 18.23 -27.17
CA THR A 22 26.98 18.19 -25.73
C THR A 22 25.98 19.27 -25.29
N LEU A 23 25.61 20.21 -26.17
CA LEU A 23 24.58 21.20 -25.89
C LEU A 23 23.26 20.49 -25.56
N PRO A 24 22.55 20.93 -24.51
CA PRO A 24 21.21 20.43 -24.24
C PRO A 24 20.31 20.63 -25.46
N GLY A 25 19.76 19.53 -25.98
CA GLY A 25 18.73 19.58 -27.01
C GLY A 25 17.44 20.22 -26.48
N GLU A 26 16.43 20.35 -27.34
CA GLU A 26 15.11 20.80 -26.90
C GLU A 26 14.54 19.85 -25.84
N THR A 27 14.31 20.39 -24.64
CA THR A 27 13.84 19.58 -23.51
C THR A 27 12.34 19.34 -23.59
N GLN A 28 11.97 18.07 -23.69
CA GLN A 28 10.59 17.63 -23.47
C GLN A 28 10.38 17.46 -21.96
N ARG A 29 9.33 18.05 -21.39
CA ARG A 29 9.01 17.88 -19.96
C ARG A 29 8.52 16.47 -19.71
N THR A 30 9.31 15.66 -19.03
CA THR A 30 8.90 14.35 -18.53
C THR A 30 8.19 14.50 -17.18
N GLY A 31 7.04 13.86 -17.03
CA GLY A 31 6.36 13.75 -15.74
C GLY A 31 6.89 12.58 -14.91
N THR A 32 6.47 12.51 -13.66
CA THR A 32 6.70 11.35 -12.79
C THR A 32 5.44 10.98 -12.03
N LEU A 33 5.33 9.71 -11.65
CA LEU A 33 4.28 9.22 -10.78
C LEU A 33 4.60 9.58 -9.33
N HIS A 34 3.57 9.89 -8.56
CA HIS A 34 3.71 10.11 -7.13
C HIS A 34 4.37 8.88 -6.44
N PRO A 35 5.29 9.06 -5.48
CA PRO A 35 5.99 7.95 -4.83
C PRO A 35 5.05 6.92 -4.21
N VAL A 36 3.95 7.35 -3.57
CA VAL A 36 2.91 6.44 -3.04
C VAL A 36 2.28 5.61 -4.16
N THR A 37 2.02 6.18 -5.35
CA THR A 37 1.48 5.45 -6.50
C THR A 37 2.49 4.43 -7.04
N LYS A 38 3.78 4.78 -7.10
CA LYS A 38 4.84 3.84 -7.50
C LYS A 38 4.91 2.65 -6.54
N THR A 39 4.94 2.93 -5.23
CA THR A 39 4.96 1.91 -4.19
C THR A 39 3.70 1.04 -4.21
N LEU A 40 2.51 1.63 -4.33
CA LEU A 40 1.26 0.87 -4.46
C LEU A 40 1.29 -0.06 -5.69
N LYS A 41 1.77 0.43 -6.84
CA LYS A 41 1.87 -0.39 -8.06
C LYS A 41 2.79 -1.58 -7.85
N GLU A 42 3.96 -1.35 -7.27
CA GLU A 42 4.91 -2.42 -6.96
C GLU A 42 4.32 -3.46 -6.00
N ILE A 43 3.69 -3.03 -4.90
CA ILE A 43 3.06 -3.94 -3.94
C ILE A 43 1.98 -4.79 -4.64
N LYS A 44 1.14 -4.16 -5.47
CA LYS A 44 0.13 -4.86 -6.27
C LYS A 44 0.76 -5.90 -7.20
N ASP A 45 1.85 -5.54 -7.89
CA ASP A 45 2.52 -6.43 -8.83
C ASP A 45 3.15 -7.64 -8.11
N ILE A 46 3.72 -7.44 -6.91
CA ILE A 46 4.24 -8.51 -6.05
C ILE A 46 3.12 -9.50 -5.67
N PHE A 47 2.02 -9.02 -5.10
CA PHE A 47 0.93 -9.90 -4.67
C PHE A 47 0.20 -10.58 -5.84
N LYS A 48 0.02 -9.88 -6.97
CA LYS A 48 -0.51 -10.48 -8.21
C LYS A 48 0.35 -11.65 -8.71
N SER A 49 1.67 -11.54 -8.60
CA SER A 49 2.58 -12.60 -9.04
C SER A 49 2.41 -13.93 -8.27
N ILE A 50 1.81 -13.87 -7.07
CA ILE A 50 1.49 -15.06 -6.24
C ILE A 50 -0.03 -15.31 -6.16
N GLY A 51 -0.77 -14.79 -7.14
CA GLY A 51 -2.18 -15.13 -7.38
C GLY A 51 -3.21 -14.32 -6.61
N PHE A 52 -2.83 -13.18 -6.00
CA PHE A 52 -3.81 -12.30 -5.37
C PHE A 52 -4.53 -11.46 -6.43
N MET A 53 -5.85 -11.38 -6.28
CA MET A 53 -6.70 -10.44 -7.00
C MET A 53 -6.76 -9.09 -6.27
N VAL A 54 -7.22 -8.05 -6.96
CA VAL A 54 -7.33 -6.71 -6.36
C VAL A 54 -8.80 -6.34 -6.28
N ALA A 55 -9.28 -6.05 -5.08
CA ALA A 55 -10.62 -5.54 -4.83
C ALA A 55 -10.55 -4.09 -4.35
N TYR A 56 -11.64 -3.35 -4.59
CA TYR A 56 -11.81 -1.97 -4.16
C TYR A 56 -13.20 -1.83 -3.56
N GLY A 57 -13.35 -0.94 -2.59
CA GLY A 57 -14.63 -0.68 -1.94
C GLY A 57 -14.71 0.74 -1.42
N PRO A 58 -15.88 1.11 -0.87
CA PRO A 58 -16.20 2.49 -0.53
C PRO A 58 -15.31 3.02 0.59
N GLU A 59 -15.07 4.33 0.57
CA GLU A 59 -14.33 5.05 1.61
C GLU A 59 -15.24 5.55 2.74
N ILE A 60 -16.52 5.76 2.42
CA ILE A 60 -17.59 6.05 3.38
C ILE A 60 -18.37 4.75 3.53
N ASP A 61 -18.48 4.24 4.74
CA ASP A 61 -19.15 2.98 5.02
C ASP A 61 -19.93 3.08 6.33
N ASP A 62 -20.74 2.08 6.63
CA ASP A 62 -21.42 1.99 7.91
C ASP A 62 -20.51 1.44 9.02
N ASP A 63 -20.92 1.66 10.28
CA ASP A 63 -20.24 1.11 11.46
C ASP A 63 -20.13 -0.42 11.40
N TYR A 64 -21.15 -1.10 10.85
CA TYR A 64 -21.17 -2.55 10.83
C TYR A 64 -20.00 -3.12 10.03
N HIS A 65 -19.80 -2.68 8.80
CA HIS A 65 -18.71 -3.16 7.94
C HIS A 65 -17.34 -2.65 8.40
N ASN A 66 -17.26 -1.46 9.01
CA ASN A 66 -15.99 -0.92 9.49
C ASN A 66 -15.59 -1.46 10.88
N PHE A 67 -16.51 -1.95 11.70
CA PHE A 67 -16.21 -2.35 13.08
C PHE A 67 -16.91 -3.63 13.51
N THR A 68 -18.24 -3.64 13.52
CA THR A 68 -19.00 -4.72 14.18
C THR A 68 -18.75 -6.08 13.53
N ALA A 69 -18.77 -6.17 12.20
CA ALA A 69 -18.47 -7.38 11.45
C ALA A 69 -17.02 -7.88 11.66
N LEU A 70 -16.11 -6.97 12.01
CA LEU A 70 -14.69 -7.23 12.32
C LEU A 70 -14.45 -7.48 13.81
N ASN A 71 -15.49 -7.88 14.54
CA ASN A 71 -15.42 -8.28 15.94
C ASN A 71 -14.96 -7.15 16.89
N PHE A 72 -15.16 -5.88 16.52
CA PHE A 72 -14.91 -4.76 17.43
C PHE A 72 -16.07 -4.59 18.42
N PRO A 73 -15.81 -4.65 19.74
CA PRO A 73 -16.82 -4.37 20.77
C PRO A 73 -17.39 -2.95 20.63
N GLN A 74 -18.64 -2.73 21.02
CA GLN A 74 -19.29 -1.41 20.94
C GLN A 74 -18.54 -0.31 21.72
N HIS A 75 -17.88 -0.68 22.82
CA HIS A 75 -17.11 0.25 23.65
C HIS A 75 -15.61 0.25 23.31
N HIS A 76 -15.21 -0.24 22.14
CA HIS A 76 -13.81 -0.25 21.73
C HIS A 76 -13.31 1.17 21.44
N PRO A 77 -12.12 1.59 21.92
CA PRO A 77 -11.62 2.96 21.72
C PRO A 77 -11.57 3.42 20.26
N ALA A 78 -11.23 2.51 19.33
CA ALA A 78 -11.24 2.81 17.90
C ALA A 78 -12.62 3.23 17.33
N ARG A 79 -13.72 2.93 18.03
CA ARG A 79 -15.09 3.38 17.68
C ARG A 79 -15.45 4.74 18.29
N ASP A 80 -14.57 5.31 19.11
CA ASP A 80 -14.77 6.63 19.70
C ASP A 80 -14.61 7.73 18.61
N MET A 81 -15.38 8.81 18.74
CA MET A 81 -15.27 10.01 17.90
C MET A 81 -13.89 10.66 17.96
N GLN A 82 -13.10 10.35 19.01
CA GLN A 82 -11.72 10.82 19.11
C GLN A 82 -10.80 10.22 18.04
N ASP A 83 -11.04 8.99 17.61
CA ASP A 83 -10.16 8.26 16.67
C ASP A 83 -10.75 8.12 15.26
N THR A 84 -12.08 8.19 15.13
CA THR A 84 -12.80 7.97 13.87
C THR A 84 -13.59 9.19 13.41
N PHE A 85 -13.57 9.47 12.10
CA PHE A 85 -14.39 10.53 11.50
C PHE A 85 -15.80 10.01 11.19
N PHE A 86 -16.79 10.52 11.92
CA PHE A 86 -18.21 10.24 11.70
C PHE A 86 -18.84 11.29 10.78
N ILE A 87 -19.60 10.85 9.78
CA ILE A 87 -20.42 11.69 8.90
C ILE A 87 -21.85 11.78 9.45
N GLN A 88 -22.36 10.66 9.95
CA GLN A 88 -23.63 10.51 10.66
C GLN A 88 -23.43 9.48 11.79
N GLU A 89 -24.45 9.21 12.60
CA GLU A 89 -24.37 8.34 13.79
C GLU A 89 -23.72 6.97 13.47
N ASP A 90 -24.17 6.31 12.40
CA ASP A 90 -23.66 4.98 11.99
C ASP A 90 -22.87 5.01 10.67
N VAL A 91 -22.44 6.19 10.21
CA VAL A 91 -21.72 6.35 8.93
C VAL A 91 -20.36 6.99 9.16
N VAL A 92 -19.30 6.30 8.77
CA VAL A 92 -17.91 6.67 9.03
C VAL A 92 -17.08 6.79 7.77
N LEU A 93 -16.02 7.60 7.81
CA LEU A 93 -14.90 7.40 6.91
C LEU A 93 -14.09 6.20 7.42
N ARG A 94 -13.86 5.21 6.55
CA ARG A 94 -13.22 3.96 6.97
C ARG A 94 -11.84 4.19 7.58
N THR A 95 -11.55 3.48 8.67
CA THR A 95 -10.28 3.59 9.41
C THR A 95 -9.21 2.61 8.94
N HIS A 96 -9.65 1.63 8.16
CA HIS A 96 -8.86 0.58 7.51
C HIS A 96 -9.63 0.07 6.28
N THR A 97 -8.97 -0.69 5.42
CA THR A 97 -9.56 -1.28 4.20
C THR A 97 -10.27 -2.62 4.44
N SER A 98 -10.30 -3.11 5.68
CA SER A 98 -10.98 -4.34 6.08
C SER A 98 -12.49 -4.32 5.82
N ASN A 99 -13.12 -3.14 5.75
CA ASN A 99 -14.54 -3.02 5.40
C ASN A 99 -14.84 -3.69 4.05
N VAL A 100 -13.96 -3.53 3.07
CA VAL A 100 -14.10 -4.16 1.75
C VAL A 100 -13.95 -5.68 1.83
N GLN A 101 -13.21 -6.21 2.80
CA GLN A 101 -13.09 -7.66 3.00
C GLN A 101 -14.40 -8.25 3.49
N ILE A 102 -15.12 -7.56 4.37
CA ILE A 102 -16.47 -7.95 4.81
C ILE A 102 -17.42 -7.95 3.61
N HIS A 103 -17.52 -6.84 2.87
CA HIS A 103 -18.32 -6.75 1.64
C HIS A 103 -17.96 -7.87 0.64
N LEU A 104 -16.67 -8.20 0.51
CA LEU A 104 -16.24 -9.28 -0.38
C LEU A 104 -16.73 -10.65 0.09
N MET A 105 -16.64 -10.96 1.38
CA MET A 105 -17.07 -12.23 1.94
C MET A 105 -18.59 -12.41 1.91
N GLU A 106 -19.37 -11.34 2.09
CA GLU A 106 -20.83 -11.41 1.99
C GLU A 106 -21.33 -11.67 0.56
N ASN A 107 -20.54 -11.24 -0.44
CA ASN A 107 -20.96 -11.27 -1.85
C ASN A 107 -20.27 -12.36 -2.68
N THR A 108 -19.33 -13.13 -2.12
CA THR A 108 -18.54 -14.12 -2.88
C THR A 108 -18.13 -15.29 -2.01
N ASP A 109 -18.62 -16.50 -2.32
CA ASP A 109 -18.21 -17.72 -1.60
C ASP A 109 -16.69 -18.00 -1.70
N PRO A 110 -16.07 -18.61 -0.67
CA PRO A 110 -14.65 -19.01 -0.72
C PRO A 110 -14.37 -20.10 -1.77
N PRO A 111 -13.11 -20.24 -2.23
CA PRO A 111 -11.89 -19.61 -1.71
C PRO A 111 -11.68 -18.17 -2.18
N LEU A 112 -11.11 -17.35 -1.30
CA LEU A 112 -10.79 -15.95 -1.56
C LEU A 112 -9.29 -15.72 -1.45
N ARG A 113 -8.72 -14.93 -2.37
CA ARG A 113 -7.33 -14.45 -2.28
C ARG A 113 -7.23 -13.05 -2.88
N HIS A 114 -7.37 -12.04 -2.02
CA HIS A 114 -7.49 -10.65 -2.45
C HIS A 114 -6.58 -9.72 -1.66
N ILE A 115 -6.10 -8.68 -2.34
CA ILE A 115 -5.60 -7.47 -1.71
C ILE A 115 -6.59 -6.33 -1.96
N VAL A 116 -6.74 -5.48 -0.95
CA VAL A 116 -7.64 -4.32 -0.93
C VAL A 116 -6.83 -3.06 -0.66
N PRO A 117 -6.35 -2.37 -1.70
CA PRO A 117 -5.71 -1.07 -1.53
C PRO A 117 -6.74 0.06 -1.47
N GLY A 118 -6.50 1.06 -0.63
CA GLY A 118 -7.40 2.20 -0.53
C GLY A 118 -6.91 3.30 0.39
N ARG A 119 -7.55 4.47 0.27
CA ARG A 119 -7.41 5.57 1.23
C ARG A 119 -8.16 5.22 2.51
N VAL A 120 -7.57 5.57 3.64
CA VAL A 120 -8.13 5.38 4.98
C VAL A 120 -7.94 6.66 5.79
N TYR A 121 -8.77 6.81 6.81
CA TYR A 121 -8.90 8.06 7.55
C TYR A 121 -8.81 7.78 9.04
N ARG A 122 -8.01 8.57 9.77
CA ARG A 122 -7.91 8.50 11.22
C ARG A 122 -7.87 9.90 11.80
N ASN A 123 -8.62 10.13 12.87
CA ASN A 123 -8.62 11.39 13.57
C ASN A 123 -7.40 11.48 14.48
N GLU A 124 -6.21 11.59 13.87
CA GLU A 124 -4.94 11.68 14.57
C GLU A 124 -4.27 13.03 14.34
N ALA A 125 -3.47 13.47 15.31
CA ALA A 125 -2.69 14.70 15.19
C ALA A 125 -1.64 14.60 14.07
N ILE A 126 -1.72 15.52 13.12
CA ILE A 126 -0.76 15.60 12.01
C ILE A 126 0.64 15.88 12.54
N SER A 127 1.57 14.98 12.22
CA SER A 127 2.98 15.06 12.59
C SER A 127 3.86 14.58 11.44
N PHE A 128 5.17 14.47 11.65
CA PHE A 128 6.07 13.88 10.66
C PHE A 128 5.88 12.36 10.51
N LYS A 129 5.18 11.70 11.47
CA LYS A 129 4.92 10.25 11.47
C LYS A 129 3.49 9.88 11.09
N SER A 130 2.52 10.74 11.41
CA SER A 130 1.08 10.47 11.21
C SER A 130 0.42 11.60 10.42
N TYR A 131 -0.55 11.23 9.59
CA TYR A 131 -1.40 12.12 8.82
C TYR A 131 -2.83 11.58 8.86
N CYS A 132 -3.83 12.46 8.88
CA CYS A 132 -5.23 12.06 9.04
C CYS A 132 -5.82 11.28 7.85
N LEU A 133 -5.15 11.36 6.70
CA LEU A 133 -5.41 10.62 5.48
C LEU A 133 -4.14 9.88 5.07
N PHE A 134 -4.23 8.58 4.81
CA PHE A 134 -3.13 7.81 4.26
C PHE A 134 -3.67 6.63 3.46
N HIS A 135 -2.78 5.85 2.87
CA HIS A 135 -3.17 4.70 2.06
C HIS A 135 -2.77 3.41 2.76
N GLN A 136 -3.71 2.48 2.84
CA GLN A 136 -3.45 1.12 3.26
C GLN A 136 -3.64 0.14 2.12
N ILE A 137 -3.00 -1.00 2.28
CA ILE A 137 -3.33 -2.21 1.57
C ILE A 137 -3.43 -3.32 2.58
N GLU A 138 -4.57 -3.99 2.56
CA GLU A 138 -4.76 -5.21 3.31
C GLU A 138 -4.90 -6.39 2.37
N GLY A 139 -4.55 -7.58 2.85
CA GLY A 139 -4.78 -8.83 2.15
C GLY A 139 -5.63 -9.76 2.99
N LEU A 140 -6.46 -10.54 2.31
CA LEU A 140 -7.27 -11.61 2.86
C LEU A 140 -7.09 -12.87 2.02
N VAL A 141 -6.83 -13.99 2.68
CA VAL A 141 -6.89 -15.32 2.07
C VAL A 141 -7.82 -16.19 2.90
N VAL A 142 -8.79 -16.83 2.25
CA VAL A 142 -9.72 -17.78 2.86
C VAL A 142 -9.73 -19.05 2.03
N ASP A 143 -9.37 -20.18 2.63
CA ASP A 143 -9.42 -21.52 2.02
C ASP A 143 -9.46 -22.59 3.13
N LYS A 144 -9.72 -23.84 2.77
CA LYS A 144 -9.93 -24.96 3.73
C LYS A 144 -8.68 -25.39 4.49
N TYR A 145 -7.50 -25.10 3.94
CA TYR A 145 -6.23 -25.63 4.46
C TYR A 145 -5.18 -24.52 4.61
N ILE A 146 -5.60 -23.35 5.10
CA ILE A 146 -4.72 -22.21 5.35
C ILE A 146 -4.23 -22.23 6.79
N SER A 147 -2.92 -22.01 6.96
CA SER A 147 -2.26 -21.98 8.25
C SER A 147 -1.48 -20.68 8.45
N PHE A 148 -1.03 -20.45 9.69
CA PHE A 148 -0.14 -19.35 10.01
C PHE A 148 1.22 -19.45 9.27
N ALA A 149 1.63 -20.66 8.86
CA ALA A 149 2.84 -20.84 8.05
C ALA A 149 2.69 -20.21 6.65
N ASP A 150 1.50 -20.31 6.05
CA ASP A 150 1.20 -19.72 4.75
C ASP A 150 1.22 -18.18 4.81
N LEU A 151 0.68 -17.61 5.90
CA LEU A 151 0.79 -16.19 6.20
C LEU A 151 2.26 -15.76 6.27
N LYS A 152 3.07 -16.46 7.07
CA LYS A 152 4.50 -16.15 7.22
C LYS A 152 5.25 -16.24 5.90
N GLY A 153 5.02 -17.30 5.11
CA GLY A 153 5.65 -17.47 3.80
C GLY A 153 5.27 -16.36 2.82
N THR A 154 3.98 -15.97 2.80
CA THR A 154 3.49 -14.87 1.96
C THR A 154 4.13 -13.54 2.32
N LEU A 155 4.21 -13.23 3.62
CA LEU A 155 4.79 -11.98 4.09
C LEU A 155 6.31 -11.95 3.95
N GLU A 156 6.99 -13.07 4.19
CA GLU A 156 8.44 -13.19 3.96
C GLU A 156 8.78 -12.96 2.48
N TYR A 157 8.01 -13.56 1.58
CA TYR A 157 8.13 -13.31 0.14
C TYR A 157 7.96 -11.82 -0.19
N PHE A 158 6.87 -11.21 0.31
CA PHE A 158 6.60 -9.79 0.10
C PHE A 158 7.75 -8.90 0.58
N VAL A 159 8.20 -9.09 1.82
CA VAL A 159 9.26 -8.27 2.43
C VAL A 159 10.57 -8.40 1.67
N LYS A 160 10.96 -9.62 1.27
CA LYS A 160 12.16 -9.84 0.45
C LYS A 160 12.07 -9.20 -0.93
N ARG A 161 10.88 -9.18 -1.54
CA ARG A 161 10.66 -8.54 -2.84
C ARG A 161 10.74 -7.01 -2.78
N VAL A 162 10.32 -6.40 -1.67
CA VAL A 162 10.36 -4.93 -1.49
C VAL A 162 11.73 -4.44 -1.01
N PHE A 163 12.32 -5.12 -0.03
CA PHE A 163 13.52 -4.64 0.70
C PHE A 163 14.80 -5.41 0.36
N GLY A 164 14.72 -6.45 -0.47
CA GLY A 164 15.85 -7.29 -0.85
C GLY A 164 15.98 -8.56 0.01
N ASN A 165 16.79 -9.51 -0.45
CA ASN A 165 16.88 -10.85 0.17
C ASN A 165 17.58 -10.87 1.54
N ASP A 166 18.43 -9.88 1.81
CA ASP A 166 19.24 -9.80 3.04
C ASP A 166 18.53 -9.09 4.20
N VAL A 167 17.29 -8.64 3.99
CA VAL A 167 16.52 -7.95 5.03
C VAL A 167 16.26 -8.87 6.22
N ARG A 168 16.62 -8.40 7.41
CA ARG A 168 16.30 -9.08 8.66
C ARG A 168 14.89 -8.72 9.07
N MET A 169 14.06 -9.74 9.33
CA MET A 169 12.67 -9.58 9.75
C MET A 169 12.36 -10.46 10.97
N ARG A 170 11.35 -10.09 11.74
CA ARG A 170 10.81 -10.91 12.83
C ARG A 170 9.31 -10.75 12.96
N PHE A 171 8.66 -11.80 13.44
CA PHE A 171 7.25 -11.77 13.84
C PHE A 171 7.17 -11.64 15.35
N ARG A 172 6.29 -10.79 15.85
CA ARG A 172 6.04 -10.59 17.28
C ARG A 172 4.54 -10.75 17.55
N PRO A 173 4.11 -11.47 18.60
CA PRO A 173 2.71 -11.50 18.99
C PRO A 173 2.18 -10.09 19.26
N SER A 174 0.97 -9.82 18.79
CA SER A 174 0.22 -8.58 19.02
C SER A 174 -1.26 -8.92 19.22
N PHE A 175 -2.14 -7.92 19.19
CA PHE A 175 -3.57 -8.10 19.33
C PHE A 175 -4.32 -7.22 18.33
N PHE A 176 -5.18 -7.84 17.52
CA PHE A 176 -6.15 -7.17 16.67
C PHE A 176 -7.51 -7.86 16.83
N PRO A 177 -8.64 -7.13 17.01
CA PRO A 177 -9.94 -7.75 17.29
C PRO A 177 -10.44 -8.77 16.24
N PHE A 178 -10.01 -8.59 14.99
CA PHE A 178 -10.43 -9.41 13.84
C PHE A 178 -9.46 -10.57 13.51
N THR A 179 -8.41 -10.78 14.31
CA THR A 179 -7.50 -11.92 14.11
C THR A 179 -7.09 -12.63 15.40
N GLU A 180 -7.07 -13.96 15.37
CA GLU A 180 -6.55 -14.79 16.46
C GLU A 180 -5.94 -16.12 15.92
N PRO A 181 -4.62 -16.36 16.06
CA PRO A 181 -3.62 -15.49 16.67
C PRO A 181 -3.24 -14.26 15.83
N SER A 182 -2.91 -13.17 16.53
CA SER A 182 -2.44 -11.89 15.99
C SER A 182 -0.92 -11.72 16.09
N ALA A 183 -0.31 -11.06 15.10
CA ALA A 183 1.12 -10.75 15.06
C ALA A 183 1.46 -9.46 14.30
N GLU A 184 2.54 -8.81 14.69
CA GLU A 184 3.22 -7.75 13.94
C GLU A 184 4.45 -8.29 13.24
N LEU A 185 4.83 -7.66 12.12
CA LEU A 185 6.08 -7.93 11.43
C LEU A 185 6.97 -6.67 11.43
N ASP A 186 8.18 -6.86 11.96
CA ASP A 186 9.23 -5.84 12.00
C ASP A 186 10.33 -6.16 10.98
N ILE A 187 10.96 -5.11 10.45
CA ILE A 187 12.24 -5.21 9.74
C ILE A 187 13.34 -4.45 10.50
N TRP A 188 14.59 -4.90 10.38
CA TRP A 188 15.72 -4.19 10.97
C TRP A 188 16.19 -3.05 10.07
N ASP A 189 16.33 -1.84 10.65
CA ASP A 189 16.93 -0.69 9.97
C ASP A 189 18.37 -0.50 10.45
N ASP A 190 19.34 -0.77 9.58
CA ASP A 190 20.76 -0.60 9.88
C ASP A 190 21.18 0.87 10.06
N LYS A 191 20.47 1.84 9.47
CA LYS A 191 20.79 3.26 9.68
C LYS A 191 20.38 3.72 11.07
N ARG A 192 19.28 3.18 11.59
CA ARG A 192 18.71 3.55 12.89
C ARG A 192 19.04 2.57 14.01
N GLN A 193 19.65 1.43 13.68
CA GLN A 193 19.99 0.34 14.61
C GLN A 193 18.80 -0.09 15.48
N GLN A 194 17.61 -0.22 14.86
CA GLN A 194 16.39 -0.59 15.56
C GLN A 194 15.45 -1.41 14.67
N TRP A 195 14.57 -2.17 15.33
CA TRP A 195 13.45 -2.83 14.68
C TRP A 195 12.35 -1.80 14.36
N LEU A 196 11.85 -1.85 13.14
CA LEU A 196 10.78 -1.00 12.65
C LEU A 196 9.61 -1.87 12.24
N GLU A 197 8.48 -1.64 12.91
CA GLU A 197 7.20 -2.21 12.51
C GLU A 197 6.84 -1.73 11.10
N ILE A 198 6.39 -2.66 10.26
CA ILE A 198 5.94 -2.37 8.89
C ILE A 198 4.52 -2.85 8.59
N LEU A 199 4.00 -3.84 9.32
CA LEU A 199 2.64 -4.35 9.12
C LEU A 199 2.13 -5.15 10.32
N GLY A 200 0.80 -5.24 10.42
CA GLY A 200 0.07 -6.16 11.29
C GLY A 200 -0.54 -7.32 10.48
N CYS A 201 -0.72 -8.47 11.09
CA CYS A 201 -1.27 -9.67 10.46
C CYS A 201 -1.80 -10.68 11.48
N GLY A 202 -2.52 -11.69 11.00
CA GLY A 202 -2.99 -12.78 11.85
C GLY A 202 -3.90 -13.76 11.12
N MET A 203 -4.31 -14.82 11.82
CA MET A 203 -5.38 -15.69 11.34
C MET A 203 -6.72 -15.00 11.57
N VAL A 204 -7.62 -15.01 10.60
CA VAL A 204 -8.95 -14.37 10.73
C VAL A 204 -9.70 -15.01 11.90
N ASP A 205 -10.24 -14.17 12.79
CA ASP A 205 -10.99 -14.63 13.96
C ASP A 205 -12.29 -15.35 13.52
N PRO A 206 -12.64 -16.51 14.12
CA PRO A 206 -13.88 -17.22 13.81
C PRO A 206 -15.16 -16.35 13.86
N ALA A 207 -15.24 -15.37 14.77
CA ALA A 207 -16.38 -14.47 14.87
C ALA A 207 -16.59 -13.64 13.60
N VAL A 208 -15.49 -13.27 12.90
CA VAL A 208 -15.57 -12.55 11.62
C VAL A 208 -16.19 -13.44 10.55
N PHE A 209 -15.86 -14.74 10.52
CA PHE A 209 -16.47 -15.69 9.60
C PHE A 209 -17.95 -15.91 9.89
N GLU A 210 -18.31 -16.07 11.16
CA GLU A 210 -19.72 -16.20 11.57
C GLU A 210 -20.56 -15.00 11.16
N ASN A 211 -20.02 -13.77 11.29
CA ASN A 211 -20.70 -12.53 10.90
C ASN A 211 -21.04 -12.46 9.40
N VAL A 212 -20.24 -13.09 8.54
CA VAL A 212 -20.45 -13.11 7.07
C VAL A 212 -21.03 -14.43 6.57
N GLY A 213 -21.45 -15.32 7.47
CA GLY A 213 -22.11 -16.59 7.12
C GLY A 213 -21.18 -17.74 6.73
N TYR A 214 -19.89 -17.65 7.03
CA TYR A 214 -18.92 -18.73 6.79
C TYR A 214 -18.80 -19.65 8.01
N ASP A 215 -18.75 -20.96 7.78
CA ASP A 215 -18.50 -21.94 8.84
C ASP A 215 -17.00 -21.99 9.21
N PRO A 216 -16.60 -21.55 10.41
CA PRO A 216 -15.20 -21.53 10.83
C PRO A 216 -14.59 -22.94 11.05
N ASN A 217 -15.41 -23.99 11.07
CA ASN A 217 -14.93 -25.38 11.11
C ASN A 217 -14.50 -25.88 9.72
N ILE A 218 -14.94 -25.22 8.65
CA ILE A 218 -14.63 -25.59 7.26
C ILE A 218 -13.62 -24.61 6.66
N TRP A 219 -13.81 -23.33 6.92
CA TRP A 219 -13.02 -22.26 6.31
C TRP A 219 -12.04 -21.67 7.30
N HIS A 220 -10.81 -21.51 6.84
CA HIS A 220 -9.74 -20.84 7.56
C HIS A 220 -9.19 -19.72 6.71
N GLY A 221 -8.55 -18.74 7.34
CA GLY A 221 -7.94 -17.66 6.59
C GLY A 221 -6.94 -16.86 7.39
N TYR A 222 -6.12 -16.10 6.68
CA TYR A 222 -5.27 -15.09 7.27
C TYR A 222 -5.52 -13.74 6.62
N ALA A 223 -5.26 -12.70 7.40
CA ALA A 223 -5.26 -11.33 6.94
C ALA A 223 -3.95 -10.62 7.31
N PHE A 224 -3.63 -9.58 6.57
CA PHE A 224 -2.51 -8.68 6.86
C PHE A 224 -2.83 -7.27 6.38
N GLY A 225 -2.21 -6.27 7.01
CA GLY A 225 -2.45 -4.87 6.70
C GLY A 225 -1.21 -4.02 6.86
N LEU A 226 -0.94 -3.15 5.89
CA LEU A 226 0.24 -2.30 5.90
C LEU A 226 -0.05 -0.92 5.32
N GLY A 227 0.65 0.10 5.84
CA GLY A 227 0.58 1.46 5.34
C GLY A 227 1.52 1.67 4.15
N ILE A 228 1.01 2.18 3.04
CA ILE A 228 1.80 2.36 1.81
C ILE A 228 2.83 3.47 1.99
N GLU A 229 2.46 4.56 2.67
CA GLU A 229 3.37 5.65 3.03
C GLU A 229 4.54 5.13 3.87
N ARG A 230 4.26 4.23 4.83
CA ARG A 230 5.31 3.63 5.67
C ARG A 230 6.33 2.87 4.83
N ILE A 231 5.88 2.06 3.88
CA ILE A 231 6.77 1.33 2.97
C ILE A 231 7.53 2.28 2.06
N ALA A 232 6.87 3.29 1.49
CA ALA A 232 7.52 4.30 0.64
C ALA A 232 8.60 5.08 1.40
N MET A 233 8.32 5.46 2.65
CA MET A 233 9.27 6.16 3.51
C MET A 233 10.52 5.34 3.77
N LEU A 234 10.36 4.06 4.11
CA LEU A 234 11.49 3.17 4.36
C LEU A 234 12.30 2.91 3.08
N LYS A 235 11.61 2.64 1.96
CA LYS A 235 12.24 2.34 0.69
C LYS A 235 13.03 3.52 0.11
N TYR A 236 12.46 4.72 0.17
CA TYR A 236 13.07 5.90 -0.42
C TYR A 236 13.82 6.79 0.58
N GLY A 237 13.85 6.42 1.86
CA GLY A 237 14.50 7.21 2.91
C GLY A 237 13.81 8.53 3.22
N ILE A 238 12.49 8.60 3.05
CA ILE A 238 11.69 9.80 3.34
C ILE A 238 11.39 9.84 4.84
N THR A 239 11.64 10.99 5.47
CA THR A 239 11.58 11.14 6.93
C THR A 239 10.27 11.74 7.44
N ASP A 240 9.46 12.33 6.56
CA ASP A 240 8.25 13.06 6.91
C ASP A 240 7.09 12.70 5.97
N ILE A 241 6.02 12.13 6.53
CA ILE A 241 4.82 11.72 5.79
C ILE A 241 4.12 12.90 5.10
N ARG A 242 4.23 14.12 5.65
CA ARG A 242 3.53 15.31 5.15
C ARG A 242 3.99 15.69 3.74
N LEU A 243 5.22 15.32 3.37
CA LEU A 243 5.78 15.58 2.03
C LEU A 243 4.93 14.97 0.91
N PHE A 244 4.24 13.86 1.17
CA PHE A 244 3.33 13.24 0.21
C PHE A 244 2.07 14.06 -0.08
N PHE A 245 1.65 14.93 0.85
CA PHE A 245 0.38 15.65 0.75
C PHE A 245 0.54 17.14 0.41
N GLN A 246 1.76 17.68 0.47
CA GLN A 246 2.04 19.09 0.20
C GLN A 246 2.03 19.47 -1.28
N GLY A 247 2.17 18.49 -2.19
CA GLY A 247 2.24 18.77 -3.63
C GLY A 247 3.51 19.52 -4.07
N ASP A 248 4.60 19.47 -3.28
CA ASP A 248 5.85 20.14 -3.63
C ASP A 248 6.51 19.46 -4.84
N LYS A 249 6.54 20.18 -5.96
CA LYS A 249 7.12 19.69 -7.21
C LYS A 249 8.59 19.26 -7.08
N ARG A 250 9.39 19.95 -6.26
CA ARG A 250 10.83 19.65 -6.06
C ARG A 250 11.03 18.32 -5.35
N PHE A 251 10.08 17.94 -4.50
CA PHE A 251 10.05 16.62 -3.88
C PHE A 251 9.63 15.57 -4.91
N LEU A 252 8.53 15.82 -5.63
CA LEU A 252 7.96 14.85 -6.56
C LEU A 252 8.90 14.49 -7.72
N GLU A 253 9.67 15.45 -8.24
CA GLU A 253 10.61 15.23 -9.36
C GLU A 253 11.78 14.29 -9.04
N GLN A 254 12.00 13.91 -7.78
CA GLN A 254 13.10 13.02 -7.36
C GLN A 254 12.82 11.54 -7.63
N PHE A 255 11.58 11.16 -7.93
CA PHE A 255 11.15 9.76 -7.97
C PHE A 255 11.02 9.23 -9.39
#